data_AF-A0A6N7AIS5-F1
#
_entry.id   AF-A0A6N7AIS5-F1
#
_cell.length_a   1.000
_cell.length_b   1.000
_cell.length_c   1.000
_cell.angle_alpha   90.00
_cell.angle_beta   90.00
_cell.angle_gamma   90.00
#
_symmetry.space_group_name_H-M   'P 1'
#
loop_
_entity.id
_entity.type
_entity.pdbx_description
1 polymer ?
#
loop_
_entity_poly.entity_id
_entity_poly.type
_entity_poly.pdbx_seq_one_letter_code
_entity_poly.pdbx_strand_id
1 'polypeptide(L)'
;MRACDVRDRLLEPNTLCFLRALGEREFCHHLFHHTPELSHQPLRHAFALFPWRDDRATIAAWTRGETGFPIVDAGMRELERTGWMHNLLRMIVASFLVKDLLVSWQVGAQWFQERLVDADVASNAVNWQGMAGCGVDTVPYFRMCNPVVQGEKCDPRGHYVRQWVPELAGMPDVFLHRPWEASADVLMAAGVVLDRTYPYPIVDHALARRRALAAYQQTVRTSAA
;
A
#
# COMPACT_ATOMS: atom_id res chain seq x y z
N MET A 1 32.40 -6.88 -35.19
CA MET A 1 31.22 -6.41 -34.44
C MET A 1 30.31 -7.62 -34.26
N ARG A 2 30.37 -8.33 -33.12
CA ARG A 2 29.52 -9.51 -32.91
C ARG A 2 28.08 -9.00 -32.80
N ALA A 3 27.18 -9.49 -33.65
CA ALA A 3 25.76 -9.32 -33.44
C ALA A 3 25.45 -9.88 -32.05
N CYS A 4 25.03 -9.02 -31.14
CA CYS A 4 24.51 -9.44 -29.83
C CYS A 4 23.33 -10.37 -30.12
N ASP A 5 23.47 -11.64 -29.75
CA ASP A 5 22.42 -12.64 -29.92
C ASP A 5 21.20 -12.17 -29.13
N VAL A 6 20.00 -12.30 -29.69
CA VAL A 6 18.76 -11.93 -29.00
C VAL A 6 18.66 -12.65 -27.65
N ARG A 7 19.23 -13.85 -27.56
CA ARG A 7 19.33 -14.61 -26.30
C ARG A 7 20.15 -13.90 -25.23
N ASP A 8 21.22 -13.21 -25.59
CA ASP A 8 22.06 -12.48 -24.63
C ASP A 8 21.31 -11.26 -24.07
N ARG A 9 20.49 -10.59 -24.89
CA ARG A 9 19.63 -9.46 -24.45
C ARG A 9 18.50 -9.87 -23.52
N LEU A 10 17.99 -11.10 -23.68
CA LEU A 10 16.95 -11.65 -22.80
C LEU A 10 17.46 -11.92 -21.38
N LEU A 11 18.77 -12.09 -21.21
CA LEU A 11 19.41 -12.33 -19.91
C LEU A 11 19.83 -11.03 -19.20
N GLU A 12 19.64 -9.87 -19.82
CA GLU A 12 19.94 -8.59 -19.17
C GLU A 12 19.02 -8.38 -17.94
N PRO A 13 19.54 -7.87 -16.81
CA PRO A 13 18.77 -7.76 -15.57
C PRO A 13 17.46 -6.97 -15.69
N ASN A 14 17.46 -5.88 -16.46
CA ASN A 14 16.27 -5.07 -16.69
C ASN A 14 15.22 -5.81 -17.53
N THR A 15 15.66 -6.55 -18.56
CA THR A 15 14.79 -7.39 -19.38
C THR A 15 14.15 -8.47 -18.53
N LEU A 16 14.93 -9.15 -17.67
CA LEU A 16 14.40 -10.17 -16.76
C LEU A 16 13.40 -9.59 -15.75
N CYS A 17 13.64 -8.38 -15.24
CA CYS A 17 12.71 -7.68 -14.34
C CYS A 17 11.37 -7.39 -15.06
N PHE A 18 11.44 -6.89 -16.29
CA PHE A 18 10.25 -6.63 -17.10
C PHE A 18 9.49 -7.91 -17.46
N LEU A 19 10.20 -8.96 -17.90
CA LEU A 19 9.59 -10.26 -18.21
C LEU A 19 8.95 -10.90 -16.97
N ARG A 20 9.55 -10.73 -15.78
CA ARG A 20 8.93 -11.16 -14.52
C ARG A 20 7.62 -10.40 -14.27
N ALA A 21 7.57 -9.08 -14.46
CA ALA A 21 6.34 -8.31 -14.30
C ALA A 21 5.23 -8.77 -15.25
N LEU A 22 5.58 -9.14 -16.50
CA LEU A 22 4.63 -9.78 -17.42
C LEU A 22 4.19 -11.17 -16.92
N GLY A 23 5.12 -11.97 -16.41
CA GLY A 23 4.83 -13.27 -15.80
C GLY A 23 3.91 -13.18 -14.58
N GLU A 24 4.04 -12.13 -13.76
CA GLU A 24 3.15 -11.88 -12.62
C GLU A 24 1.71 -11.63 -13.10
N ARG A 25 1.51 -10.89 -14.18
CA ARG A 25 0.19 -10.71 -14.81
C ARG A 25 -0.39 -12.04 -15.27
N GLU A 26 0.37 -12.84 -16.01
CA GLU A 26 -0.07 -14.16 -16.47
C GLU A 26 -0.40 -15.09 -15.30
N PHE A 27 0.40 -15.07 -14.24
CA PHE A 27 0.15 -15.83 -13.02
C PHE A 27 -1.16 -15.41 -12.34
N CYS A 28 -1.43 -14.10 -12.24
CA CYS A 28 -2.69 -13.60 -11.68
C CYS A 28 -3.90 -14.15 -12.45
N HIS A 29 -3.86 -14.10 -13.79
CA HIS A 29 -4.93 -14.65 -14.63
C HIS A 29 -5.05 -16.17 -14.53
N HIS A 30 -3.93 -16.89 -14.49
CA HIS A 30 -3.92 -18.34 -14.34
C HIS A 30 -4.57 -18.77 -13.01
N LEU A 31 -4.18 -18.11 -11.92
CA LEU A 31 -4.73 -18.36 -10.60
C LEU A 31 -6.23 -18.00 -10.56
N PHE A 32 -6.62 -16.87 -11.14
CA PHE A 32 -8.03 -16.45 -11.22
C PHE A 32 -8.90 -17.40 -12.06
N HIS A 33 -8.36 -17.96 -13.15
CA HIS A 33 -9.05 -18.97 -13.95
C HIS A 33 -9.39 -20.23 -13.13
N HIS A 34 -8.47 -20.67 -12.28
CA HIS A 34 -8.66 -21.86 -11.44
C HIS A 34 -9.40 -21.57 -10.13
N THR A 35 -9.52 -20.31 -9.71
CA THR A 35 -10.25 -19.91 -8.51
C THR A 35 -10.97 -18.58 -8.72
N PRO A 36 -12.10 -18.58 -9.47
CA PRO A 36 -12.83 -17.35 -9.83
C PRO A 36 -13.32 -16.54 -8.61
N GLU A 37 -13.48 -17.20 -7.46
CA GLU A 37 -13.93 -16.61 -6.21
C GLU A 37 -12.88 -15.70 -5.56
N LEU A 38 -11.63 -15.69 -6.04
CA LEU A 38 -10.55 -14.85 -5.50
C LEU A 38 -10.87 -13.35 -5.46
N SER A 39 -11.76 -12.89 -6.31
CA SER A 39 -12.24 -11.50 -6.30
C SER A 39 -12.95 -11.11 -5.00
N HIS A 40 -13.55 -12.06 -4.29
CA HIS A 40 -14.40 -11.79 -3.13
C HIS A 40 -14.18 -12.74 -1.94
N GLN A 41 -13.45 -13.85 -2.10
CA GLN A 41 -13.12 -14.77 -1.01
C GLN A 41 -11.62 -14.88 -0.80
N PRO A 42 -11.14 -14.90 0.46
CA PRO A 42 -9.73 -15.11 0.73
C PRO A 42 -9.36 -16.55 0.37
N LEU A 43 -8.24 -16.72 -0.35
CA LEU A 43 -7.73 -18.05 -0.72
C LEU A 43 -7.43 -18.90 0.52
N ARG A 44 -6.91 -18.27 1.57
CA ARG A 44 -6.79 -18.89 2.90
C ARG A 44 -8.10 -18.73 3.66
N HIS A 45 -8.94 -19.77 3.67
CA HIS A 45 -10.26 -19.78 4.31
C HIS A 45 -10.28 -19.29 5.77
N ALA A 46 -9.21 -19.53 6.53
CA ALA A 46 -8.97 -18.96 7.86
C ALA A 46 -9.28 -17.45 7.95
N PHE A 47 -8.94 -16.70 6.90
CA PHE A 47 -9.11 -15.25 6.84
C PHE A 47 -10.54 -14.80 6.56
N ALA A 48 -11.46 -15.72 6.25
CA ALA A 48 -12.89 -15.39 6.15
C ALA A 48 -13.45 -14.92 7.51
N LEU A 49 -12.85 -15.38 8.62
CA LEU A 49 -13.18 -14.98 9.99
C LEU A 49 -12.14 -14.03 10.60
N PHE A 50 -11.26 -13.44 9.77
CA PHE A 50 -10.27 -12.49 10.28
C PHE A 50 -10.99 -11.26 10.87
N PRO A 51 -10.59 -10.77 12.06
CA PRO A 51 -11.30 -9.71 12.76
C PRO A 51 -10.97 -8.33 12.17
N TRP A 52 -11.38 -8.10 10.91
CA TRP A 52 -11.27 -6.80 10.24
C TRP A 52 -12.10 -5.74 10.98
N ARG A 53 -11.61 -4.50 10.97
CA ARG A 53 -12.32 -3.34 11.51
C ARG A 53 -13.22 -2.73 10.45
N ASP A 54 -14.45 -2.41 10.82
CA ASP A 54 -15.32 -1.49 10.08
C ASP A 54 -15.26 -0.11 10.74
N ASP A 55 -14.23 0.66 10.38
CA ASP A 55 -14.01 2.01 10.89
C ASP A 55 -14.12 3.00 9.72
N ARG A 56 -15.37 3.41 9.46
CA ARG A 56 -15.74 4.26 8.31
C ARG A 56 -14.96 5.56 8.27
N ALA A 57 -14.60 6.12 9.42
CA ALA A 57 -13.83 7.36 9.48
C ALA A 57 -12.40 7.14 8.94
N THR A 58 -11.73 6.07 9.38
CA THR A 58 -10.38 5.74 8.89
C THR A 58 -10.37 5.33 7.43
N ILE A 59 -11.39 4.59 6.96
CA ILE A 59 -11.55 4.24 5.55
C ILE A 59 -11.70 5.51 4.72
N ALA A 60 -12.57 6.43 5.14
CA ALA A 60 -12.78 7.69 4.43
C ALA A 60 -11.50 8.54 4.38
N ALA A 61 -10.77 8.64 5.50
CA ALA A 61 -9.47 9.33 5.54
C ALA A 61 -8.44 8.69 4.59
N TRP A 62 -8.38 7.36 4.53
CA TRP A 62 -7.53 6.64 3.57
C TRP A 62 -7.92 6.93 2.12
N THR A 63 -9.21 6.85 1.77
CA THR A 63 -9.67 7.14 0.41
C THR A 63 -9.37 8.57 -0.05
N ARG A 64 -9.40 9.55 0.87
CA ARG A 64 -9.13 10.97 0.56
C ARG A 64 -7.64 11.36 0.62
N GLY A 65 -6.77 10.49 1.12
CA GLY A 65 -5.38 10.85 1.40
C GLY A 65 -5.26 11.91 2.51
N GLU A 66 -5.94 11.64 3.62
CA GLU A 66 -5.96 12.44 4.86
C GLU A 66 -5.55 11.58 6.07
N THR A 67 -4.65 10.62 5.87
CA THR A 67 -4.21 9.69 6.91
C THR A 67 -3.20 10.30 7.87
N GLY A 68 -2.58 11.42 7.48
CA GLY A 68 -1.47 12.02 8.21
C GLY A 68 -0.13 11.35 7.93
N PHE A 69 -0.08 10.34 7.05
CA PHE A 69 1.17 9.73 6.55
C PHE A 69 1.45 10.21 5.12
N PRO A 70 2.42 11.11 4.91
CA PRO A 70 2.57 11.85 3.66
C PRO A 70 2.74 11.01 2.40
N ILE A 71 3.48 9.89 2.47
CA ILE A 71 3.64 8.99 1.33
C ILE A 71 2.35 8.23 0.97
N VAL A 72 1.53 7.90 1.98
CA VAL A 72 0.23 7.25 1.77
C VAL A 72 -0.73 8.26 1.15
N ASP A 73 -0.78 9.46 1.73
CA ASP A 73 -1.65 10.54 1.27
C ASP A 73 -1.30 10.99 -0.16
N ALA A 74 -0.01 11.09 -0.48
CA ALA A 74 0.46 11.36 -1.83
C ALA A 74 -0.02 10.31 -2.83
N GLY A 75 0.11 9.02 -2.50
CA GLY A 75 -0.39 7.92 -3.32
C GLY A 75 -1.89 7.99 -3.56
N MET A 76 -2.68 8.14 -2.48
CA MET A 76 -4.13 8.19 -2.59
C MET A 76 -4.62 9.41 -3.40
N ARG A 77 -3.95 10.55 -3.28
CA ARG A 77 -4.23 11.76 -4.08
C ARG A 77 -3.79 11.64 -5.53
N GLU A 78 -2.68 10.96 -5.82
CA GLU A 78 -2.26 10.64 -7.20
C GLU A 78 -3.32 9.78 -7.88
N LEU A 79 -3.77 8.70 -7.21
CA LEU A 79 -4.80 7.80 -7.73
C LEU A 79 -6.09 8.56 -8.05
N GLU A 80 -6.60 9.37 -7.13
CA GLU A 80 -7.84 10.11 -7.35
C GLU A 80 -7.75 11.09 -8.52
N ARG A 81 -6.59 11.73 -8.71
CA ARG A 81 -6.41 12.75 -9.76
C ARG A 81 -6.08 12.18 -11.13
N THR A 82 -5.41 11.03 -11.20
CA THR A 82 -4.86 10.50 -12.45
C THR A 82 -5.44 9.16 -12.87
N GLY A 83 -6.09 8.45 -11.95
CA GLY A 83 -6.47 7.05 -12.12
C GLY A 83 -5.28 6.10 -12.24
N TRP A 84 -4.06 6.53 -11.89
CA TRP A 84 -2.87 5.72 -11.93
C TRP A 84 -2.12 5.83 -10.59
N MET A 85 -1.36 4.79 -10.26
CA MET A 85 -0.46 4.79 -9.11
C MET A 85 0.70 3.84 -9.39
N HIS A 86 1.93 4.25 -9.06
CA HIS A 86 3.10 3.37 -9.18
C HIS A 86 2.97 2.11 -8.31
N ASN A 87 3.43 0.96 -8.78
CA ASN A 87 3.25 -0.33 -8.07
C ASN A 87 3.79 -0.31 -6.62
N LEU A 88 4.94 0.32 -6.38
CA LEU A 88 5.48 0.46 -5.03
C LEU A 88 4.52 1.22 -4.10
N LEU A 89 3.87 2.27 -4.60
CA LEU A 89 2.90 3.05 -3.83
C LEU A 89 1.64 2.23 -3.57
N ARG A 90 1.18 1.44 -4.56
CA ARG A 90 0.07 0.49 -4.38
C ARG A 90 0.34 -0.46 -3.21
N MET A 91 1.57 -0.99 -3.11
CA MET A 91 1.96 -1.85 -1.98
C MET A 91 1.96 -1.10 -0.64
N ILE A 92 2.46 0.14 -0.59
CA ILE A 92 2.49 0.95 0.63
C ILE A 92 1.07 1.25 1.12
N VAL A 93 0.20 1.77 0.26
CA VAL A 93 -1.17 2.14 0.64
C VAL A 93 -2.04 0.91 0.95
N ALA A 94 -1.83 -0.21 0.26
CA ALA A 94 -2.51 -1.47 0.54
C ALA A 94 -2.06 -2.06 1.88
N SER A 95 -0.74 -2.08 2.16
CA SER A 95 -0.23 -2.50 3.47
C SER A 95 -0.80 -1.63 4.59
N PHE A 96 -0.87 -0.31 4.39
CA PHE A 96 -1.43 0.60 5.38
C PHE A 96 -2.91 0.28 5.67
N LEU A 97 -3.73 0.07 4.63
CA LEU A 97 -5.14 -0.27 4.81
C LEU A 97 -5.32 -1.59 5.58
N VAL A 98 -4.66 -2.67 5.14
CA VAL A 98 -4.93 -4.02 5.67
C VAL A 98 -4.18 -4.32 6.97
N LYS A 99 -3.07 -3.63 7.25
CA LYS A 99 -2.23 -3.89 8.43
C LYS A 99 -2.29 -2.77 9.45
N ASP A 100 -2.19 -1.51 9.02
CA ASP A 100 -2.22 -0.38 9.94
C ASP A 100 -3.65 -0.08 10.41
N LEU A 101 -4.58 0.05 9.46
CA LEU A 101 -6.00 0.30 9.76
C LEU A 101 -6.79 -0.98 10.09
N LEU A 102 -6.21 -2.15 9.77
CA LEU A 102 -6.84 -3.47 9.94
C LEU A 102 -8.19 -3.57 9.23
N VAL A 103 -8.33 -2.93 8.07
CA VAL A 103 -9.53 -2.95 7.23
C VAL A 103 -9.45 -4.12 6.24
N SER A 104 -10.60 -4.69 5.88
CA SER A 104 -10.66 -5.77 4.88
C SER A 104 -10.05 -5.31 3.55
N TRP A 105 -9.22 -6.18 2.96
CA TRP A 105 -8.64 -5.99 1.64
C TRP A 105 -9.69 -5.81 0.55
N GLN A 106 -10.91 -6.32 0.74
CA GLN A 106 -12.01 -6.16 -0.21
C GLN A 106 -12.41 -4.69 -0.38
N VAL A 107 -12.34 -3.89 0.69
CA VAL A 107 -12.62 -2.44 0.64
C VAL A 107 -11.62 -1.74 -0.27
N GLY A 108 -10.33 -2.06 -0.10
CA GLY A 108 -9.26 -1.53 -0.94
C GLY A 108 -9.34 -2.03 -2.38
N ALA A 109 -9.62 -3.31 -2.58
CA ALA A 109 -9.79 -3.92 -3.89
C ALA A 109 -10.93 -3.26 -4.67
N GLN A 110 -12.08 -3.04 -4.04
CA GLN A 110 -13.19 -2.31 -4.65
C GLN A 110 -12.79 -0.86 -5.00
N TRP A 111 -12.15 -0.14 -4.06
CA TRP A 111 -11.70 1.22 -4.32
C TRP A 111 -10.77 1.31 -5.53
N PHE A 112 -9.80 0.38 -5.62
CA PHE A 112 -8.86 0.31 -6.74
C PHE A 112 -9.56 -0.06 -8.04
N GLN A 113 -10.52 -1.00 -8.00
CA GLN A 113 -11.29 -1.42 -9.16
C GLN A 113 -12.07 -0.27 -9.82
N GLU A 114 -12.54 0.67 -9.02
CA GLU A 114 -13.34 1.82 -9.49
C GLU A 114 -12.47 2.96 -10.07
N ARG A 115 -11.19 3.08 -9.66
CA ARG A 115 -10.39 4.31 -9.86
C ARG A 115 -9.20 4.08 -10.78
N LEU A 116 -8.63 2.87 -10.80
CA LEU A 116 -7.48 2.58 -11.64
C LEU A 116 -7.89 2.46 -13.11
N VAL A 117 -7.19 3.17 -13.99
CA VAL A 117 -7.34 3.02 -15.45
C VAL A 117 -6.88 1.64 -15.93
N ASP A 118 -6.01 0.99 -15.17
CA ASP A 118 -5.50 -0.36 -15.43
C ASP A 118 -6.17 -1.44 -14.57
N ALA A 119 -7.36 -1.14 -14.02
CA ALA A 119 -8.09 -2.08 -13.18
C ALA A 119 -8.35 -3.42 -13.88
N ASP A 120 -7.71 -4.47 -13.39
CA ASP A 120 -7.89 -5.86 -13.81
C ASP A 120 -8.27 -6.72 -12.60
N VAL A 121 -9.40 -7.45 -12.69
CA VAL A 121 -9.96 -8.18 -11.54
C VAL A 121 -9.00 -9.23 -10.98
N ALA A 122 -8.26 -9.92 -11.85
CA ALA A 122 -7.34 -10.96 -11.45
C ALA A 122 -6.13 -10.39 -10.72
N SER A 123 -5.46 -9.42 -11.35
CA SER A 123 -4.29 -8.73 -10.80
C SER A 123 -4.64 -8.01 -9.50
N ASN A 124 -5.79 -7.32 -9.45
CA ASN A 124 -6.25 -6.59 -8.28
C ASN A 124 -6.50 -7.57 -7.11
N ALA A 125 -7.27 -8.63 -7.33
CA ALA A 125 -7.56 -9.64 -6.30
C ALA A 125 -6.29 -10.27 -5.72
N VAL A 126 -5.40 -10.78 -6.59
CA VAL A 126 -4.20 -11.50 -6.17
C VAL A 126 -3.25 -10.59 -5.37
N ASN A 127 -3.04 -9.35 -5.81
CA ASN A 127 -2.16 -8.42 -5.11
C ASN A 127 -2.71 -7.99 -3.74
N TRP A 128 -4.01 -7.68 -3.65
CA TRP A 128 -4.65 -7.33 -2.38
C TRP A 128 -4.61 -8.47 -1.38
N GLN A 129 -4.91 -9.69 -1.83
CA GLN A 129 -4.80 -10.86 -0.97
C GLN A 129 -3.36 -11.16 -0.53
N GLY A 130 -2.39 -10.92 -1.42
CA GLY A 130 -0.96 -10.99 -1.11
C GLY A 130 -0.57 -10.04 0.03
N MET A 131 -1.03 -8.78 -0.03
CA MET A 131 -0.80 -7.79 1.02
C MET A 131 -1.52 -8.12 2.33
N ALA A 132 -2.73 -8.67 2.25
CA ALA A 132 -3.52 -9.09 3.40
C ALA A 132 -2.99 -10.35 4.09
N GLY A 133 -2.06 -11.08 3.45
CA GLY A 133 -1.53 -12.34 3.96
C GLY A 133 -2.43 -13.56 3.75
N CYS A 134 -3.47 -13.42 2.93
CA CYS A 134 -4.45 -14.46 2.64
C CYS A 134 -4.37 -15.06 1.22
N GLY A 135 -3.46 -14.57 0.36
CA GLY A 135 -3.24 -15.06 -1.02
C GLY A 135 -2.16 -16.16 -1.17
N VAL A 136 -1.80 -16.48 -2.42
CA VAL A 136 -0.64 -17.35 -2.75
C VAL A 136 0.66 -16.57 -2.53
N ASP A 137 1.71 -17.24 -2.05
CA ASP A 137 3.06 -16.67 -1.85
C ASP A 137 3.06 -15.32 -1.11
N THR A 138 2.21 -15.22 -0.09
CA THR A 138 2.07 -14.00 0.69
C THR A 138 3.38 -13.64 1.37
N VAL A 139 3.77 -12.37 1.23
CA VAL A 139 4.77 -11.77 2.11
C VAL A 139 4.36 -12.09 3.55
N PRO A 140 5.25 -12.66 4.40
CA PRO A 140 4.87 -13.08 5.73
C PRO A 140 4.13 -11.97 6.46
N TYR A 141 2.95 -12.28 7.03
CA TYR A 141 2.01 -11.26 7.54
C TYR A 141 2.70 -10.24 8.48
N PHE A 142 3.61 -10.74 9.31
CA PHE A 142 4.39 -9.94 10.26
C PHE A 142 5.33 -8.90 9.66
N ARG A 143 5.63 -8.97 8.35
CA ARG A 143 6.39 -7.93 7.63
C ARG A 143 5.41 -6.80 7.27
N MET A 144 5.27 -5.84 8.19
CA MET A 144 4.53 -4.59 7.98
C MET A 144 5.44 -3.52 7.41
N CYS A 145 4.95 -2.81 6.41
CA CYS A 145 5.62 -1.64 5.88
C CYS A 145 5.43 -0.48 6.86
N ASN A 146 6.52 0.08 7.40
CA ASN A 146 6.44 1.37 8.06
C ASN A 146 6.37 2.45 6.97
N PRO A 147 5.26 3.21 6.86
CA PRO A 147 5.09 4.19 5.79
C PRO A 147 6.19 5.26 5.80
N VAL A 148 6.64 5.71 6.96
CA VAL A 148 7.71 6.71 7.09
C VAL A 148 9.00 6.19 6.47
N VAL A 149 9.42 4.98 6.85
CA VAL A 149 10.65 4.36 6.34
C VAL A 149 10.55 4.06 4.85
N GLN A 150 9.37 3.69 4.35
CA GLN A 150 9.18 3.49 2.91
C GLN A 150 9.26 4.81 2.16
N GLY A 151 8.60 5.86 2.66
CA GLY A 151 8.67 7.22 2.12
C GLY A 151 10.09 7.75 2.04
N GLU A 152 10.86 7.65 3.11
CA GLU A 152 12.27 8.08 3.14
C GLU A 152 13.14 7.33 2.13
N LYS A 153 12.83 6.05 1.85
CA LYS A 153 13.57 5.23 0.89
C LYS A 153 13.18 5.49 -0.56
N CYS A 154 11.88 5.63 -0.84
CA CYS A 154 11.39 5.78 -2.21
C CYS A 154 11.33 7.23 -2.69
N ASP A 155 11.24 8.18 -1.76
CA ASP A 155 11.17 9.61 -2.04
C ASP A 155 12.10 10.39 -1.07
N PRO A 156 13.42 10.18 -1.14
CA PRO A 156 14.39 10.72 -0.17
C PRO A 156 14.47 12.25 -0.16
N ARG A 157 14.14 12.90 -1.28
CA ARG A 157 14.07 14.37 -1.41
C ARG A 157 12.64 14.91 -1.36
N GLY A 158 11.65 14.03 -1.21
CA GLY A 158 10.28 14.47 -1.06
C GLY A 158 9.60 14.99 -2.32
N HIS A 159 10.18 14.83 -3.51
CA HIS A 159 9.62 15.42 -4.72
C HIS A 159 8.21 14.89 -5.02
N TYR A 160 7.99 13.59 -4.79
CA TYR A 160 6.70 12.97 -5.00
C TYR A 160 5.67 13.44 -3.97
N VAL A 161 6.03 13.44 -2.68
CA VAL A 161 5.14 13.93 -1.62
C VAL A 161 4.77 15.39 -1.82
N ARG A 162 5.74 16.26 -2.14
CA ARG A 162 5.48 17.69 -2.35
C ARG A 162 4.59 17.97 -3.57
N GLN A 163 4.67 17.13 -4.59
CA GLN A 163 3.81 17.23 -5.78
C GLN A 163 2.34 16.93 -5.44
N TRP A 164 2.09 15.88 -4.65
CA TRP A 164 0.72 15.40 -4.38
C TRP A 164 0.12 15.92 -3.06
N VAL A 165 0.97 16.39 -2.15
CA VAL A 165 0.63 16.99 -0.85
C VAL A 165 1.28 18.39 -0.77
N PRO A 166 0.81 19.35 -1.58
CA PRO A 166 1.45 20.67 -1.72
C PRO A 166 1.44 21.49 -0.43
N GLU A 167 0.52 21.22 0.51
CA GLU A 167 0.53 21.83 1.83
C GLU A 167 1.78 21.49 2.66
N LEU A 168 2.51 20.43 2.31
CA LEU A 168 3.78 20.06 2.93
C LEU A 168 5.00 20.50 2.10
N ALA A 169 4.80 21.28 1.01
CA ALA A 169 5.87 21.68 0.10
C ALA A 169 7.05 22.39 0.79
N GLY A 170 6.78 23.15 1.86
CA GLY A 170 7.79 23.87 2.65
C GLY A 170 8.48 23.06 3.75
N MET A 171 8.04 21.82 4.04
CA MET A 171 8.62 21.02 5.12
C MET A 171 10.07 20.62 4.81
N PRO A 172 11.03 20.64 5.75
CA PRO A 172 12.35 20.08 5.53
C PRO A 172 12.31 18.57 5.26
N ASP A 173 13.20 18.04 4.42
CA ASP A 173 13.22 16.62 4.01
C ASP A 173 13.23 15.64 5.21
N VAL A 174 13.97 16.00 6.28
CA VAL A 174 14.09 15.19 7.51
C VAL A 174 12.74 14.95 8.21
N PHE A 175 11.81 15.90 8.08
CA PHE A 175 10.49 15.83 8.71
C PHE A 175 9.37 15.56 7.70
N LEU A 176 9.66 15.55 6.40
CA LEU A 176 8.61 15.50 5.38
C LEU A 176 7.75 14.25 5.48
N HIS A 177 8.32 13.08 5.79
CA HIS A 177 7.58 11.83 5.93
C HIS A 177 7.00 11.61 7.33
N ARG A 178 7.23 12.56 8.25
CA ARG A 178 6.83 12.52 9.66
C ARG A 178 6.62 13.93 10.24
N PRO A 179 5.73 14.75 9.65
CA PRO A 179 5.57 16.15 10.04
C PRO A 179 5.17 16.31 11.51
N TRP A 180 4.48 15.33 12.10
CA TRP A 180 4.10 15.34 13.52
C TRP A 180 5.26 15.22 14.50
N GLU A 181 6.46 14.81 14.06
CA GLU A 181 7.68 14.79 14.89
C GLU A 181 8.44 16.12 14.84
N ALA A 182 8.04 17.06 13.97
CA ALA A 182 8.70 18.36 13.85
C ALA A 182 8.34 19.29 15.01
N SER A 183 9.30 20.14 15.40
CA SER A 183 9.04 21.20 16.39
C SER A 183 8.06 22.25 15.86
N ALA A 184 7.41 22.99 16.75
CA ALA A 184 6.47 24.05 16.40
C ALA A 184 7.11 25.12 15.49
N ASP A 185 8.38 25.48 15.73
CA ASP A 185 9.10 26.46 14.91
C ASP A 185 9.33 25.96 13.48
N VAL A 186 9.63 24.67 13.32
CA VAL A 186 9.80 24.05 11.99
C VAL A 186 8.48 24.00 11.23
N LEU A 187 7.39 23.61 11.90
CA LEU A 187 6.05 23.58 11.33
C LEU A 187 5.61 24.98 10.89
N MET A 188 5.80 25.98 11.75
CA MET A 188 5.47 27.38 11.47
C MET A 188 6.28 27.92 10.28
N ALA A 189 7.60 27.66 10.23
CA ALA A 189 8.44 28.08 9.10
C ALA A 189 8.04 27.42 7.78
N ALA A 190 7.50 26.20 7.83
CA ALA A 190 6.99 25.48 6.66
C ALA A 190 5.54 25.86 6.28
N GLY A 191 4.87 26.69 7.08
CA GLY A 191 3.46 27.05 6.88
C GLY A 191 2.47 25.93 7.21
N VAL A 192 2.87 24.95 8.03
CA VAL A 192 2.06 23.79 8.40
C VAL A 192 1.46 23.98 9.79
N VAL A 193 0.15 23.79 9.90
CA VAL A 193 -0.58 23.69 11.18
C VAL A 193 -1.29 22.34 11.19
N LEU A 194 -0.83 21.44 12.07
CA LEU A 194 -1.43 20.11 12.18
C LEU A 194 -2.92 20.20 12.57
N ASP A 195 -3.75 19.34 11.99
CA ASP A 195 -5.23 19.35 12.01
C ASP A 195 -5.92 20.57 11.38
N ARG A 196 -5.16 21.46 10.72
CA ARG A 196 -5.75 22.54 9.90
C ARG A 196 -5.28 22.51 8.45
N THR A 197 -3.97 22.47 8.22
CA THR A 197 -3.40 22.37 6.87
C THR A 197 -3.11 20.94 6.49
N TYR A 198 -2.69 20.10 7.45
CA TYR A 198 -2.39 18.69 7.26
C TYR A 198 -2.75 17.91 8.56
N PRO A 199 -3.38 16.74 8.50
CA PRO A 199 -3.87 16.05 9.70
C PRO A 199 -2.74 15.41 10.53
N TYR A 200 -2.98 15.18 11.82
CA TYR A 200 -2.19 14.22 12.59
C TYR A 200 -2.36 12.79 12.05
N PRO A 201 -1.39 11.89 12.28
CA PRO A 201 -1.56 10.47 12.00
C PRO A 201 -2.84 9.90 12.60
N ILE A 202 -3.70 9.32 11.76
CA ILE A 202 -4.95 8.69 12.19
C ILE A 202 -4.72 7.41 13.02
N VAL A 203 -3.47 6.93 13.08
CA VAL A 203 -3.07 5.75 13.84
C VAL A 203 -1.60 5.84 14.26
N ASP A 204 -1.30 5.33 15.46
CA ASP A 204 0.09 5.06 15.86
C ASP A 204 0.56 3.74 15.23
N HIS A 205 1.64 3.80 14.44
CA HIS A 205 2.16 2.64 13.71
C HIS A 205 2.60 1.48 14.62
N ALA A 206 3.19 1.76 15.78
CA ALA A 206 3.61 0.73 16.72
C ALA A 206 2.40 0.03 17.37
N LEU A 207 1.36 0.79 17.73
CA LEU A 207 0.10 0.23 18.24
C LEU A 207 -0.62 -0.60 17.19
N ALA A 208 -0.75 -0.05 15.97
CA ALA A 208 -1.32 -0.74 14.81
C ALA A 208 -0.62 -2.08 14.56
N ARG A 209 0.71 -2.07 14.54
CA ARG A 209 1.51 -3.27 14.36
C ARG A 209 1.19 -4.35 15.41
N ARG A 210 1.14 -3.98 16.69
CA ARG A 210 0.81 -4.93 17.77
C ARG A 210 -0.60 -5.50 17.59
N ARG A 211 -1.57 -4.64 17.29
CA ARG A 211 -2.97 -5.03 17.05
C ARG A 211 -3.09 -6.03 15.91
N ALA A 212 -2.48 -5.75 14.77
CA ALA A 212 -2.57 -6.61 13.60
C ALA A 212 -1.87 -7.96 13.80
N LEU A 213 -0.73 -7.99 14.51
CA LEU A 213 -0.08 -9.24 14.89
C LEU A 213 -0.96 -10.09 15.84
N ALA A 214 -1.64 -9.46 16.81
CA ALA A 214 -2.56 -10.16 17.70
C ALA A 214 -3.74 -10.77 16.93
N ALA A 215 -4.35 -10.01 16.02
CA ALA A 215 -5.43 -10.49 15.14
C ALA A 215 -5.00 -11.68 14.27
N TYR A 216 -3.79 -11.62 13.71
CA TYR A 216 -3.22 -12.72 12.94
C TYR A 216 -2.98 -13.97 13.78
N GLN A 217 -2.38 -13.82 14.96
CA GLN A 217 -2.15 -14.95 15.88
C GLN A 217 -3.45 -15.61 16.31
N GLN A 218 -4.50 -14.83 16.59
CA GLN A 218 -5.82 -15.35 16.91
C GLN A 218 -6.39 -16.16 15.74
N THR A 219 -6.35 -15.62 14.52
CA THR A 219 -6.88 -16.28 13.32
C THR A 219 -6.18 -17.59 13.01
N VAL A 220 -4.83 -17.61 13.09
CA VAL A 220 -4.04 -18.81 12.85
C VAL A 220 -4.30 -19.88 13.91
N ARG A 221 -4.47 -19.51 15.18
CA ARG A 221 -4.81 -20.45 16.26
C ARG A 221 -6.18 -21.08 16.06
N THR A 222 -7.20 -20.27 15.75
CA THR A 222 -8.57 -20.78 15.52
C THR A 222 -8.65 -21.72 14.33
N SER A 223 -7.78 -21.54 13.33
CA SER A 223 -7.76 -22.40 12.14
C SER A 223 -6.99 -23.71 12.31
N ALA A 224 -6.22 -23.83 13.41
CA ALA A 224 -5.48 -25.03 13.77
C ALA A 224 -6.23 -25.91 14.79
N ALA A 225 -7.35 -25.41 15.33
CA ALA A 225 -8.24 -26.12 16.25
C ALA A 225 -9.44 -26.69 15.49
#